data_AF-A0A8C7A0R5-F1
#
_entry.id   AF-A0A8C7A0R5-F1
#
_cell.length_a   1.000
_cell.length_b   1.000
_cell.length_c   1.000
_cell.angle_alpha   90.00
_cell.angle_beta   90.00
_cell.angle_gamma   90.00
#
_symmetry.space_group_name_H-M   'P 1'
#
loop_
_entity.id
_entity.type
_entity.pdbx_description
1 polymer ?
#
loop_
_entity_poly.entity_id
_entity_poly.type
_entity_poly.pdbx_seq_one_letter_code
_entity_poly.pdbx_strand_id
1 'polypeptide(L)'
;TWRALAADLREWRPAVMIAALDCADEANQQVCMDFGITGFPTLKVRPAPQGSGTLGLFEVAGGGDTAVRDLRHSIITNLEQSHDAWPPACPPLEPASTDEVRSFFQRNNVKYLTLIFEESNSFVGREVTLDMLQYENIAVRRVLSSEEELVRKFGVTSFPSAYLLLSNGSFSRLPVHMEARSFYTYYLRMLPGVTRGSYKLNVTSSASNLTTTALLKHADRSKVYMADLESALHYSLRVEVTRTRVLSGAALSALKCYVALLAKYFPGRPFVQTYLQGLDSWLRNWTEPDCLTLFPSLLQASHPAMLPTNVTWVGCQGSEPHFRGYPCSLWTLFHLLTLQAFQSELPLEVLSTMRCYVRNFFGCQECAQHFEAMAAESMDKVQGRQEAVFWLWSHHNEVNARLAGSDTEDPKFPKLQWPPPDMCPLCHKEESGLHAWDEPAVLRFLEAHFSPGNIDPAAGYSLIAFAPGAIEFPGKPPHPPPGRQDLLPSPGTEQSVAAVGPACTGSIPGAIGKWGRVSVGAALGQGELFSLGGPSWIQWDQVILHLL
;
A
#
# COMPACT_ATOMS: atom_id res chain seq x y z
N THR A 1 -10.45 3.63 -21.00
CA THR A 1 -11.27 4.78 -20.56
C THR A 1 -12.09 4.51 -19.31
N TRP A 2 -13.04 3.56 -19.30
CA TRP A 2 -13.95 3.36 -18.14
C TRP A 2 -13.26 3.07 -16.81
N ARG A 3 -12.24 2.18 -16.79
CA ARG A 3 -11.43 1.91 -15.60
C ARG A 3 -10.71 3.16 -15.08
N ALA A 4 -10.20 4.01 -16.00
CA ALA A 4 -9.54 5.26 -15.64
C ALA A 4 -10.53 6.28 -15.05
N LEU A 5 -11.73 6.38 -15.60
CA LEU A 5 -12.81 7.20 -15.01
C LEU A 5 -13.20 6.69 -13.61
N ALA A 6 -13.36 5.37 -13.44
CA ALA A 6 -13.68 4.80 -12.13
C ALA A 6 -12.58 5.07 -11.08
N ALA A 7 -11.30 5.10 -11.50
CA ALA A 7 -10.20 5.51 -10.63
C ALA A 7 -10.25 7.02 -10.33
N ASP A 8 -10.53 7.86 -11.32
CA ASP A 8 -10.59 9.32 -11.20
C ASP A 8 -11.75 9.82 -10.30
N LEU A 9 -12.89 9.11 -10.27
CA LEU A 9 -14.05 9.46 -9.45
C LEU A 9 -14.17 8.67 -8.14
N ARG A 10 -13.12 7.93 -7.74
CA ARG A 10 -13.16 7.05 -6.55
C ARG A 10 -13.61 7.79 -5.29
N GLU A 11 -13.16 9.03 -5.15
CA GLU A 11 -13.39 9.88 -3.97
C GLU A 11 -14.80 10.49 -3.95
N TRP A 12 -15.54 10.40 -5.06
CA TRP A 12 -16.90 10.93 -5.17
C TRP A 12 -17.95 9.99 -4.57
N ARG A 13 -17.52 8.83 -4.06
CA ARG A 13 -18.40 7.92 -3.33
C ARG A 13 -18.82 8.50 -1.97
N PRO A 14 -20.06 8.28 -1.53
CA PRO A 14 -21.11 7.53 -2.22
C PRO A 14 -22.08 8.41 -3.03
N ALA A 15 -21.78 9.70 -3.21
CA ALA A 15 -22.61 10.59 -4.03
C ALA A 15 -22.68 10.11 -5.49
N VAL A 16 -21.55 9.62 -6.01
CA VAL A 16 -21.43 9.04 -7.35
C VAL A 16 -20.81 7.65 -7.25
N MET A 17 -21.51 6.66 -7.79
CA MET A 17 -21.00 5.30 -7.92
C MET A 17 -21.00 4.91 -9.39
N ILE A 18 -19.84 4.46 -9.87
CA ILE A 18 -19.67 3.92 -11.21
C ILE A 18 -19.71 2.39 -11.14
N ALA A 19 -20.45 1.77 -12.06
CA ALA A 19 -20.54 0.32 -12.25
C ALA A 19 -20.47 -0.04 -13.74
N ALA A 20 -20.16 -1.29 -14.05
CA ALA A 20 -20.25 -1.85 -15.40
C ALA A 20 -21.08 -3.14 -15.35
N LEU A 21 -21.85 -3.40 -16.40
CA LEU A 21 -22.63 -4.63 -16.59
C LEU A 21 -22.29 -5.20 -17.96
N ASP A 22 -21.86 -6.46 -18.01
CA ASP A 22 -21.56 -7.14 -19.27
C ASP A 22 -22.83 -7.73 -19.88
N CYS A 23 -23.41 -7.01 -20.84
CA CYS A 23 -24.60 -7.45 -21.57
C CYS A 23 -24.32 -8.53 -22.63
N ALA A 24 -23.06 -8.93 -22.85
CA ALA A 24 -22.74 -10.08 -23.70
C ALA A 24 -23.00 -11.42 -22.99
N ASP A 25 -23.00 -11.43 -21.65
CA ASP A 25 -23.36 -12.59 -20.84
C ASP A 25 -24.87 -12.86 -20.95
N GLU A 26 -25.23 -14.10 -21.28
CA GLU A 26 -26.61 -14.57 -21.38
C GLU A 26 -27.39 -14.32 -20.08
N ALA A 27 -26.74 -14.45 -18.92
CA ALA A 27 -27.34 -14.19 -17.62
C ALA A 27 -27.79 -12.73 -17.43
N ASN A 28 -27.17 -11.78 -18.15
CA ASN A 28 -27.46 -10.34 -18.04
C ASN A 28 -28.42 -9.83 -19.13
N GLN A 29 -28.76 -10.65 -20.14
CA GLN A 29 -29.55 -10.20 -21.28
C GLN A 29 -30.91 -9.63 -20.88
N GLN A 30 -31.60 -10.28 -19.93
CA GLN A 30 -32.90 -9.80 -19.48
C GLN A 30 -32.80 -8.39 -18.86
N VAL A 31 -31.81 -8.17 -17.98
CA VAL A 31 -31.59 -6.86 -17.37
C VAL A 31 -31.24 -5.82 -18.45
N CYS A 32 -30.40 -6.16 -19.42
CA CYS A 32 -30.05 -5.22 -20.49
C CYS A 32 -31.26 -4.86 -21.38
N MET A 33 -32.16 -5.81 -21.64
CA MET A 33 -33.43 -5.55 -22.33
C MET A 33 -34.37 -4.69 -21.48
N ASP A 34 -34.51 -4.97 -20.19
CA ASP A 34 -35.36 -4.21 -19.26
C ASP A 34 -34.90 -2.75 -19.13
N PHE A 35 -33.58 -2.53 -19.19
CA PHE A 35 -32.98 -1.19 -19.23
C PHE A 35 -32.95 -0.58 -20.63
N GLY A 36 -33.54 -1.22 -21.64
CA GLY A 36 -33.65 -0.69 -23.01
C GLY A 36 -32.30 -0.48 -23.71
N ILE A 37 -31.31 -1.34 -23.44
CA ILE A 37 -30.00 -1.26 -24.09
C ILE A 37 -30.10 -1.82 -25.51
N THR A 38 -29.89 -0.97 -26.51
CA THR A 38 -30.00 -1.32 -27.94
C THR A 38 -28.65 -1.40 -28.66
N GLY A 39 -27.57 -0.99 -27.99
CA GLY A 39 -26.20 -1.03 -28.51
C GLY A 39 -25.16 -0.87 -27.40
N PHE A 40 -23.89 -1.14 -27.73
CA PHE A 40 -22.78 -1.08 -26.77
C PHE A 40 -21.62 -0.20 -27.30
N PRO A 41 -20.93 0.55 -26.42
CA PRO A 41 -21.26 0.80 -25.01
C PRO A 41 -22.45 1.76 -24.86
N THR A 42 -23.28 1.58 -23.83
CA THR A 42 -24.32 2.55 -23.44
C THR A 42 -24.09 2.98 -22.00
N LEU A 43 -23.99 4.29 -21.76
CA LEU A 43 -23.85 4.84 -20.41
C LEU A 43 -25.21 5.27 -19.87
N LYS A 44 -25.57 4.79 -18.68
CA LYS A 44 -26.80 5.22 -18.00
C LYS A 44 -26.51 5.77 -16.62
N VAL A 45 -27.03 6.97 -16.35
CA VAL A 45 -26.98 7.59 -15.02
C VAL A 45 -28.30 7.30 -14.30
N ARG A 46 -28.20 6.83 -13.05
CA ARG A 46 -29.36 6.64 -12.17
C ARG A 46 -29.27 7.66 -11.03
N PRO A 47 -30.25 8.58 -10.90
CA PRO A 47 -30.33 9.51 -9.78
C PRO A 47 -30.47 8.78 -8.44
N ALA A 48 -30.24 9.49 -7.33
CA ALA A 48 -30.45 8.91 -6.01
C ALA A 48 -31.92 8.49 -5.83
N PRO A 49 -32.20 7.30 -5.28
CA PRO A 49 -33.57 6.80 -5.18
C PRO A 49 -34.37 7.65 -4.18
N GLN A 50 -35.36 8.40 -4.69
CA GLN A 50 -36.46 8.94 -3.89
C GLN A 50 -37.79 8.45 -4.48
N GLY A 51 -38.43 7.50 -3.79
CA GLY A 51 -39.76 6.99 -4.16
C GLY A 51 -39.79 5.96 -5.30
N SER A 52 -40.97 5.37 -5.54
CA SER A 52 -41.23 4.28 -6.50
C SER A 52 -41.35 4.75 -7.97
N GLY A 53 -40.69 5.85 -8.33
CA GLY A 53 -40.73 6.41 -9.68
C GLY A 53 -39.57 5.92 -10.54
N THR A 54 -39.86 5.48 -11.76
CA THR A 54 -38.88 5.30 -12.83
C THR A 54 -38.35 6.68 -13.26
N LEU A 55 -37.35 7.21 -12.55
CA LEU A 55 -36.62 8.39 -13.02
C LEU A 55 -35.80 8.02 -14.26
N GLY A 56 -35.88 8.89 -15.27
CA GLY A 56 -35.31 8.69 -16.59
C GLY A 56 -33.83 8.32 -16.55
N LEU A 57 -33.49 7.26 -17.28
CA LEU A 57 -32.11 6.90 -17.57
C LEU A 57 -31.61 7.87 -18.64
N PHE A 58 -30.66 8.73 -18.29
CA PHE A 58 -30.02 9.59 -19.28
C PHE A 58 -28.92 8.81 -19.98
N GLU A 59 -28.99 8.78 -21.31
CA GLU A 59 -27.87 8.34 -22.14
C GLU A 59 -26.85 9.47 -22.21
N VAL A 60 -25.66 9.24 -21.66
CA VAL A 60 -24.54 10.13 -21.92
C VAL A 60 -24.10 9.83 -23.35
N ALA A 61 -24.15 10.84 -24.23
CA ALA A 61 -23.63 10.74 -25.58
C ALA A 61 -22.11 10.53 -25.51
N GLY A 62 -21.70 9.27 -25.40
CA GLY A 62 -20.32 8.84 -25.30
C GLY A 62 -19.98 7.96 -26.49
N GLY A 63 -19.48 8.55 -27.56
CA GLY A 63 -18.84 7.79 -28.65
C GLY A 63 -17.57 7.09 -28.16
N GLY A 64 -17.07 6.14 -28.94
CA GLY A 64 -15.94 5.26 -28.59
C GLY A 64 -14.64 5.96 -28.13
N ASP A 65 -14.47 7.25 -28.42
CA ASP A 65 -13.28 8.05 -28.10
C ASP A 65 -13.52 9.17 -27.06
N THR A 66 -14.61 9.11 -26.29
CA THR A 66 -14.89 10.16 -25.29
C THR A 66 -13.80 10.18 -24.21
N ALA A 67 -13.13 11.32 -24.04
CA ALA A 67 -12.08 11.47 -23.04
C ALA A 67 -12.64 11.35 -21.61
N VAL A 68 -11.83 10.86 -20.66
CA VAL A 68 -12.23 10.72 -19.25
C VAL A 68 -12.72 12.05 -18.67
N ARG A 69 -12.08 13.17 -19.06
CA ARG A 69 -12.50 14.53 -18.70
C ARG A 69 -13.95 14.81 -19.10
N ASP A 70 -14.31 14.51 -20.34
CA ASP A 70 -15.62 14.87 -20.88
C ASP A 70 -16.73 14.01 -20.25
N LEU A 71 -16.44 12.73 -19.94
CA LEU A 71 -17.33 11.87 -19.15
C LEU A 71 -17.52 12.41 -17.72
N ARG A 72 -16.43 12.83 -17.07
CA ARG A 72 -16.48 13.44 -15.73
C ARG A 72 -17.31 14.72 -15.72
N HIS A 73 -17.09 15.62 -16.67
CA HIS A 73 -17.89 16.85 -16.80
C HIS A 73 -19.36 16.53 -17.06
N SER A 74 -19.63 15.55 -17.92
CA SER A 74 -21.00 15.09 -18.18
C SER A 74 -21.68 14.56 -16.91
N ILE A 75 -20.96 13.79 -16.08
CA ILE A 75 -21.49 13.32 -14.79
C ILE A 75 -21.81 14.49 -13.87
N ILE A 76 -20.92 15.48 -13.74
CA ILE A 76 -21.18 16.70 -12.94
C ILE A 76 -22.43 17.42 -13.45
N THR A 77 -22.53 17.66 -14.76
CA THR A 77 -23.67 18.35 -15.35
C THR A 77 -24.99 17.59 -15.12
N ASN A 78 -24.96 16.26 -15.19
CA ASN A 78 -26.13 15.44 -14.88
C ASN A 78 -26.53 15.52 -13.39
N LEU A 79 -25.56 15.57 -12.47
CA LEU A 79 -25.85 15.77 -11.05
C LEU A 79 -26.54 17.12 -10.82
N GLU A 80 -26.04 18.20 -11.44
CA GLU A 80 -26.62 19.54 -11.34
C GLU A 80 -28.07 19.61 -11.87
N GLN A 81 -28.39 18.86 -12.92
CA GLN A 81 -29.74 18.81 -13.51
C GLN A 81 -30.74 17.97 -12.70
N SER A 82 -30.26 17.12 -11.78
CA SER A 82 -31.11 16.17 -11.05
C SER A 82 -32.03 16.80 -10.01
N HIS A 83 -31.88 18.10 -9.71
CA HIS A 83 -32.68 18.94 -8.80
C HIS A 83 -33.35 18.17 -7.64
N ASP A 84 -34.56 17.62 -7.87
CA ASP A 84 -35.38 16.92 -6.86
C ASP A 84 -34.82 15.57 -6.39
N ALA A 85 -33.86 14.98 -7.11
CA ALA A 85 -33.23 13.69 -6.82
C ALA A 85 -31.76 13.82 -6.37
N TRP A 86 -31.42 14.95 -5.71
CA TRP A 86 -30.07 15.23 -5.23
C TRP A 86 -29.56 14.16 -4.23
N PRO A 87 -28.36 13.58 -4.42
CA PRO A 87 -27.82 12.60 -3.48
C PRO A 87 -27.58 13.23 -2.10
N PRO A 88 -28.05 12.63 -1.00
CA PRO A 88 -27.91 13.23 0.33
C PRO A 88 -26.47 13.49 0.77
N ALA A 89 -25.52 12.67 0.28
CA ALA A 89 -24.10 12.85 0.55
C ALA A 89 -23.46 13.96 -0.31
N CYS A 90 -24.07 14.34 -1.44
CA CYS A 90 -23.45 15.24 -2.41
C CYS A 90 -23.42 16.69 -1.90
N PRO A 91 -22.25 17.33 -1.77
CA PRO A 91 -22.15 18.74 -1.39
C PRO A 91 -22.70 19.64 -2.50
N PRO A 92 -23.17 20.85 -2.18
CA PRO A 92 -23.71 21.76 -3.18
C PRO A 92 -22.66 22.13 -4.24
N LEU A 93 -23.02 22.10 -5.52
CA LEU A 93 -22.12 22.29 -6.67
C LEU A 93 -22.34 23.61 -7.41
N GLU A 94 -23.47 24.27 -7.17
CA GLU A 94 -23.80 25.57 -7.73
C GLU A 94 -22.88 26.69 -7.20
N PRO A 95 -22.75 27.82 -7.91
CA PRO A 95 -21.96 28.95 -7.42
C PRO A 95 -22.45 29.50 -6.08
N ALA A 96 -21.53 29.69 -5.14
CA ALA A 96 -21.82 30.33 -3.86
C ALA A 96 -22.00 31.83 -4.04
N SER A 97 -23.00 32.38 -3.34
CA SER A 97 -23.25 33.81 -3.28
C SER A 97 -22.51 34.47 -2.12
N THR A 98 -22.38 35.80 -2.17
CA THR A 98 -21.85 36.60 -1.07
C THR A 98 -22.54 36.31 0.27
N ASP A 99 -23.87 36.19 0.29
CA ASP A 99 -24.64 35.99 1.53
C ASP A 99 -24.42 34.58 2.12
N GLU A 100 -24.26 33.58 1.27
CA GLU A 100 -23.89 32.23 1.70
C GLU A 100 -22.53 32.26 2.39
N VAL A 101 -21.51 32.85 1.75
CA VAL A 101 -20.15 32.91 2.30
C VAL A 101 -20.11 33.70 3.62
N ARG A 102 -20.86 34.81 3.72
CA ARG A 102 -20.92 35.65 4.93
C ARG A 102 -21.53 34.92 6.13
N SER A 103 -22.53 34.05 5.90
CA SER A 103 -23.22 33.31 6.96
C SER A 103 -22.76 31.85 7.10
N PHE A 104 -21.75 31.42 6.33
CA PHE A 104 -21.36 30.02 6.21
C PHE A 104 -21.06 29.33 7.55
N PHE A 105 -20.16 29.90 8.37
CA PHE A 105 -19.77 29.31 9.67
C PHE A 105 -20.83 29.44 10.76
N GLN A 106 -21.91 30.19 10.52
CA GLN A 106 -23.06 30.21 11.42
C GLN A 106 -23.94 28.98 11.22
N ARG A 107 -23.92 28.41 10.01
CA ARG A 107 -24.74 27.25 9.61
C ARG A 107 -23.95 25.94 9.58
N ASN A 108 -22.64 26.02 9.40
CA ASN A 108 -21.77 24.85 9.23
C ASN A 108 -20.71 24.79 10.33
N ASN A 109 -20.59 23.63 10.97
CA ASN A 109 -19.59 23.36 11.99
C ASN A 109 -18.34 22.72 11.38
N VAL A 110 -17.62 23.47 10.55
CA VAL A 110 -16.33 23.06 9.96
C VAL A 110 -15.26 24.10 10.26
N LYS A 111 -14.00 23.67 10.28
CA LYS A 111 -12.86 24.55 10.56
C LYS A 111 -12.48 25.41 9.36
N TYR A 112 -12.63 24.86 8.16
CA TYR A 112 -12.19 25.47 6.91
C TYR A 112 -13.32 25.58 5.90
N LEU A 113 -13.38 26.69 5.18
CA LEU A 113 -14.11 26.85 3.92
C LEU A 113 -13.10 27.20 2.83
N THR A 114 -13.04 26.41 1.77
CA THR A 114 -12.25 26.74 0.58
C THR A 114 -13.14 27.33 -0.49
N LEU A 115 -12.77 28.50 -1.00
CA LEU A 115 -13.43 29.15 -2.13
C LEU A 115 -12.55 29.00 -3.37
N ILE A 116 -13.07 28.36 -4.40
CA ILE A 116 -12.40 28.23 -5.70
C ILE A 116 -13.06 29.22 -6.65
N PHE A 117 -12.32 30.27 -7.00
CA PHE A 117 -12.74 31.27 -7.97
C PHE A 117 -12.43 30.79 -9.37
N GLU A 118 -13.41 30.75 -10.24
CA GLU A 118 -13.26 30.22 -11.59
C GLU A 118 -14.23 30.86 -12.60
N GLU A 119 -14.01 30.60 -13.89
CA GLU A 119 -14.91 31.00 -14.97
C GLU A 119 -16.12 30.05 -15.07
N SER A 120 -17.20 30.51 -15.74
CA SER A 120 -18.45 29.75 -15.86
C SER A 120 -18.30 28.40 -16.59
N ASN A 121 -17.34 28.30 -17.51
CA ASN A 121 -17.00 27.08 -18.25
C ASN A 121 -16.07 26.12 -17.49
N SER A 122 -15.48 26.55 -16.36
CA SER A 122 -14.57 25.74 -15.56
C SER A 122 -15.32 24.72 -14.71
N PHE A 123 -14.74 23.54 -14.54
CA PHE A 123 -15.25 22.48 -13.67
C PHE A 123 -14.39 22.25 -12.42
N VAL A 124 -13.24 22.93 -12.30
CA VAL A 124 -12.25 22.70 -11.23
C VAL A 124 -12.87 22.82 -9.84
N GLY A 125 -13.69 23.85 -9.60
CA GLY A 125 -14.35 24.05 -8.31
C GLY A 125 -15.25 22.87 -7.93
N ARG A 126 -16.06 22.39 -8.88
CA ARG A 126 -17.00 21.27 -8.68
C ARG A 126 -16.27 19.94 -8.49
N GLU A 127 -15.19 19.75 -9.23
CA GLU A 127 -14.35 18.57 -9.14
C GLU A 127 -13.65 18.46 -7.78
N VAL A 128 -13.04 19.56 -7.31
CA VAL A 128 -12.40 19.58 -5.99
C VAL A 128 -13.44 19.45 -4.87
N THR A 129 -14.62 20.06 -5.03
CA THR A 129 -15.73 19.86 -4.09
C THR A 129 -16.11 18.38 -3.95
N LEU A 130 -16.19 17.64 -5.06
CA LEU A 130 -16.47 16.20 -5.03
C LEU A 130 -15.27 15.35 -4.57
N ASP A 131 -14.03 15.77 -4.83
CA ASP A 131 -12.82 15.10 -4.34
C ASP A 131 -12.63 15.20 -2.82
N MET A 132 -13.18 16.27 -2.23
CA MET A 132 -13.18 16.53 -0.80
C MET A 132 -14.47 16.06 -0.11
N LEU A 133 -15.38 15.40 -0.84
CA LEU A 133 -16.65 14.88 -0.34
C LEU A 133 -16.49 14.03 0.94
N GLN A 134 -15.49 13.15 0.94
CA GLN A 134 -15.24 12.22 2.05
C GLN A 134 -14.37 12.85 3.15
N TYR A 135 -14.14 14.15 3.16
CA TYR A 135 -13.27 14.81 4.12
C TYR A 135 -14.06 15.71 5.07
N GLU A 136 -13.76 15.59 6.35
CA GLU A 136 -14.38 16.33 7.44
C GLU A 136 -13.55 17.55 7.83
N ASN A 137 -14.17 18.44 8.62
CA ASN A 137 -13.61 19.73 9.07
C ASN A 137 -13.29 20.73 7.94
N ILE A 138 -13.72 20.44 6.72
CA ILE A 138 -13.57 21.31 5.54
C ILE A 138 -14.84 21.28 4.68
N ALA A 139 -15.14 22.41 4.06
CA ALA A 139 -16.07 22.50 2.94
C ALA A 139 -15.40 23.21 1.76
N VAL A 140 -15.86 22.93 0.54
CA VAL A 140 -15.37 23.56 -0.69
C VAL A 140 -16.54 24.11 -1.48
N ARG A 141 -16.46 25.37 -1.89
CA ARG A 141 -17.46 26.04 -2.72
C ARG A 141 -16.80 26.72 -3.91
N ARG A 142 -17.49 26.72 -5.04
CA ARG A 142 -17.07 27.47 -6.23
C ARG A 142 -17.64 28.88 -6.21
N VAL A 143 -16.91 29.85 -6.73
CA VAL A 143 -17.34 31.24 -6.90
C VAL A 143 -17.02 31.66 -8.33
N LEU A 144 -17.99 32.25 -9.03
CA LEU A 144 -17.77 32.70 -10.40
C LEU A 144 -17.04 34.04 -10.43
N SER A 145 -16.29 34.28 -11.51
CA SER A 145 -15.67 35.58 -11.80
C SER A 145 -16.68 36.74 -11.88
N SER A 146 -17.97 36.45 -12.10
CA SER A 146 -19.07 37.42 -12.09
C SER A 146 -19.53 37.85 -10.70
N GLU A 147 -19.15 37.15 -9.62
CA GLU A 147 -19.50 37.52 -8.24
C GLU A 147 -18.56 38.63 -7.74
N GLU A 148 -18.77 39.84 -8.25
CA GLU A 148 -17.82 40.97 -8.09
C GLU A 148 -17.50 41.32 -6.64
N GLU A 149 -18.45 41.18 -5.71
CA GLU A 149 -18.21 41.50 -4.29
C GLU A 149 -17.15 40.56 -3.68
N LEU A 150 -17.26 39.25 -3.92
CA LEU A 150 -16.29 38.28 -3.44
C LEU A 150 -14.96 38.42 -4.18
N VAL A 151 -14.98 38.57 -5.50
CA VAL A 151 -13.76 38.79 -6.31
C VAL A 151 -12.96 39.99 -5.79
N ARG A 152 -13.64 41.11 -5.52
CA ARG A 152 -13.01 42.33 -4.97
C ARG A 152 -12.53 42.13 -3.54
N LYS A 153 -13.33 41.51 -2.67
CA LYS A 153 -13.00 41.29 -1.25
C LYS A 153 -11.76 40.42 -1.08
N PHE A 154 -11.63 39.36 -1.89
CA PHE A 154 -10.51 38.43 -1.82
C PHE A 154 -9.31 38.86 -2.70
N GLY A 155 -9.44 39.96 -3.45
CA GLY A 155 -8.39 40.48 -4.33
C GLY A 155 -8.01 39.50 -5.44
N VAL A 156 -9.00 38.81 -6.01
CA VAL A 156 -8.78 37.74 -6.99
C VAL A 156 -8.38 38.35 -8.34
N THR A 157 -7.28 37.89 -8.89
CA THR A 157 -6.71 38.38 -10.16
C THR A 157 -6.50 37.27 -11.20
N SER A 158 -6.52 36.01 -10.78
CA SER A 158 -6.32 34.85 -11.65
C SER A 158 -7.49 33.87 -11.51
N PHE A 159 -7.89 33.28 -12.62
CA PHE A 159 -8.93 32.24 -12.66
C PHE A 159 -8.36 31.02 -13.40
N PRO A 160 -8.37 29.81 -12.80
CA PRO A 160 -8.81 29.53 -11.44
C PRO A 160 -7.84 30.07 -10.37
N SER A 161 -8.34 30.26 -9.15
CA SER A 161 -7.53 30.41 -7.95
C SER A 161 -8.32 30.02 -6.69
N ALA A 162 -7.63 29.48 -5.69
CA ALA A 162 -8.26 29.00 -4.47
C ALA A 162 -7.82 29.79 -3.24
N TYR A 163 -8.78 30.02 -2.33
CA TYR A 163 -8.59 30.74 -1.08
C TYR A 163 -9.15 29.93 0.09
N LEU A 164 -8.38 29.81 1.16
CA LEU A 164 -8.79 29.19 2.41
C LEU A 164 -9.34 30.26 3.34
N LEU A 165 -10.56 30.08 3.81
CA LEU A 165 -11.21 30.91 4.83
C LEU A 165 -11.35 30.09 6.12
N LEU A 166 -10.95 30.68 7.25
CA LEU A 166 -11.08 30.09 8.57
C LEU A 166 -12.32 30.64 9.30
N SER A 167 -12.82 29.89 10.27
CA SER A 167 -13.99 30.29 11.08
C SER A 167 -13.82 31.59 11.86
N ASN A 168 -12.59 32.03 12.09
CA ASN A 168 -12.26 33.33 12.70
C ASN A 168 -12.35 34.52 11.71
N GLY A 169 -12.68 34.27 10.44
CA GLY A 169 -12.78 35.27 9.37
C GLY A 169 -11.48 35.59 8.64
N SER A 170 -10.33 35.03 9.07
CA SER A 170 -9.07 35.17 8.34
C SER A 170 -9.10 34.34 7.05
N PHE A 171 -8.51 34.86 5.98
CA PHE A 171 -8.35 34.13 4.73
C PHE A 171 -6.95 34.27 4.14
N SER A 172 -6.54 33.29 3.33
CA SER A 172 -5.29 33.31 2.57
C SER A 172 -5.46 32.60 1.23
N ARG A 173 -4.71 33.04 0.20
CA ARG A 173 -4.61 32.31 -1.07
C ARG A 173 -3.86 31.00 -0.85
N LEU A 174 -4.29 29.91 -1.49
CA LEU A 174 -3.58 28.65 -1.41
C LEU A 174 -2.19 28.76 -2.09
N PRO A 175 -1.09 28.41 -1.41
CA PRO A 175 0.25 28.47 -1.96
C PRO A 175 0.55 27.20 -2.78
N VAL A 176 -0.15 27.01 -3.90
CA VAL A 176 0.07 25.87 -4.81
C VAL A 176 1.01 26.25 -5.96
N HIS A 177 1.80 25.28 -6.44
CA HIS A 177 2.70 25.49 -7.58
C HIS A 177 1.95 25.58 -8.93
N MET A 178 0.76 25.00 -9.02
CA MET A 178 -0.09 25.00 -10.21
C MET A 178 -1.55 25.11 -9.79
N GLU A 179 -2.32 25.94 -10.49
CA GLU A 179 -3.76 26.16 -10.24
C GLU A 179 -4.59 25.03 -10.88
N ALA A 180 -4.41 23.81 -10.39
CA ALA A 180 -5.01 22.58 -10.93
C ALA A 180 -5.73 21.76 -9.85
N ARG A 181 -6.73 20.95 -10.26
CA ARG A 181 -7.53 20.07 -9.38
C ARG A 181 -6.66 19.27 -8.41
N SER A 182 -5.62 18.60 -8.93
CA SER A 182 -4.74 17.73 -8.14
C SER A 182 -3.98 18.47 -7.04
N PHE A 183 -3.51 19.69 -7.31
CA PHE A 183 -2.78 20.51 -6.35
C PHE A 183 -3.71 21.06 -5.25
N TYR A 184 -4.90 21.53 -5.62
CA TYR A 184 -5.90 21.96 -4.63
C TYR A 184 -6.31 20.79 -3.74
N THR A 185 -6.76 19.68 -4.34
CA THR A 185 -7.17 18.49 -3.60
C THR A 185 -6.06 18.00 -2.67
N TYR A 186 -4.82 17.93 -3.12
CA TYR A 186 -3.69 17.56 -2.26
C TYR A 186 -3.52 18.53 -1.09
N TYR A 187 -3.44 19.83 -1.36
CA TYR A 187 -3.21 20.84 -0.32
C TYR A 187 -4.29 20.78 0.75
N LEU A 188 -5.56 20.66 0.35
CA LEU A 188 -6.70 20.61 1.27
C LEU A 188 -6.68 19.36 2.15
N ARG A 189 -6.28 18.21 1.62
CA ARG A 189 -6.13 16.96 2.38
C ARG A 189 -5.03 17.02 3.43
N MET A 190 -4.02 17.87 3.24
CA MET A 190 -2.90 18.04 4.16
C MET A 190 -3.16 19.08 5.25
N LEU A 191 -4.32 19.74 5.24
CA LEU A 191 -4.63 20.77 6.24
C LEU A 191 -4.78 20.17 7.65
N PRO A 192 -4.26 20.84 8.71
CA PRO A 192 -4.33 20.32 10.07
C PRO A 192 -5.77 20.13 10.56
N GLY A 193 -6.13 18.89 10.87
CA GLY A 193 -7.46 18.50 11.34
C GLY A 193 -8.45 18.17 10.23
N VAL A 194 -8.07 18.27 8.95
CA VAL A 194 -8.83 17.66 7.87
C VAL A 194 -8.57 16.17 7.89
N THR A 195 -9.62 15.38 8.04
CA THR A 195 -9.56 13.93 8.15
C THR A 195 -10.55 13.31 7.19
N ARG A 196 -10.24 12.13 6.66
CA ARG A 196 -11.21 11.38 5.87
C ARG A 196 -12.33 10.91 6.81
N GLY A 197 -13.56 11.31 6.53
CA GLY A 197 -14.75 10.87 7.25
C GLY A 197 -15.02 9.40 7.00
N SER A 198 -15.24 8.66 8.08
CA SER A 198 -15.58 7.25 8.00
C SER A 198 -16.99 7.11 7.45
N TYR A 199 -17.15 6.60 6.23
CA TYR A 199 -18.44 6.00 5.85
C TYR A 199 -18.59 4.68 6.65
N LYS A 200 -18.91 4.86 7.94
CA LYS A 200 -19.13 3.88 9.02
C LYS A 200 -18.15 2.69 9.09
N LEU A 201 -17.05 2.93 9.79
CA LEU A 201 -16.58 1.96 10.78
C LEU A 201 -16.71 2.61 12.14
N ASN A 202 -17.41 1.93 13.04
CA ASN A 202 -17.47 2.27 14.45
C ASN A 202 -16.09 2.02 15.07
N VAL A 203 -15.13 2.88 14.77
CA VAL A 203 -13.93 3.00 15.59
C VAL A 203 -14.35 3.86 16.76
N THR A 204 -14.57 3.21 17.91
CA THR A 204 -14.54 3.89 19.20
C THR A 204 -13.34 4.83 19.20
N SER A 205 -13.60 6.13 19.14
CA SER A 205 -12.59 7.16 19.32
C SER A 205 -12.04 6.98 20.73
N SER A 206 -10.97 6.20 20.87
CA SER A 206 -10.14 6.29 22.05
C SER A 206 -9.57 7.71 22.01
N ALA A 207 -9.99 8.51 22.98
CA ALA A 207 -9.39 9.80 23.22
C ALA A 207 -7.88 9.57 23.37
N SER A 208 -7.11 9.86 22.32
CA SER A 208 -5.67 9.84 22.41
C SER A 208 -5.30 10.93 23.38
N ASN A 209 -4.93 10.53 24.60
CA ASN A 209 -4.37 11.44 25.58
C ASN A 209 -3.25 12.25 24.89
N LEU A 210 -3.35 13.58 24.98
CA LEU A 210 -2.46 14.58 24.37
C LEU A 210 -0.96 14.39 24.70
N THR A 211 -0.61 13.41 25.53
CA THR A 211 0.72 13.12 26.04
C THR A 211 1.58 12.25 25.11
N THR A 212 1.03 11.58 24.10
CA THR A 212 1.81 10.78 23.12
C THR A 212 2.22 11.58 21.87
N THR A 213 1.90 12.87 21.81
CA THR A 213 2.30 13.74 20.69
C THR A 213 3.76 14.22 20.79
N ALA A 214 4.38 14.09 21.95
CA ALA A 214 5.70 14.67 22.23
C ALA A 214 6.90 13.79 21.83
N LEU A 215 6.70 12.57 21.31
CA LEU A 215 7.79 11.63 21.00
C LEU A 215 7.84 11.12 19.56
N LEU A 216 6.93 11.58 18.69
CA LEU A 216 7.15 11.49 17.25
C LEU A 216 8.20 12.54 16.88
N LYS A 217 9.49 12.14 16.90
CA LYS A 217 10.50 12.88 16.13
C LYS A 217 9.94 12.97 14.71
N HIS A 218 9.66 14.18 14.23
CA HIS A 218 9.09 14.37 12.91
C HIS A 218 10.18 13.98 11.91
N ALA A 219 10.13 12.72 11.45
CA ALA A 219 11.00 12.25 10.40
C ALA A 219 10.71 13.06 9.14
N ASP A 220 11.76 13.52 8.48
CA ASP A 220 11.67 14.20 7.20
C ASP A 220 11.19 13.20 6.15
N ARG A 221 9.99 13.43 5.62
CA ARG A 221 9.36 12.56 4.61
C ARG A 221 10.11 12.56 3.28
N SER A 222 11.02 13.51 3.05
CA SER A 222 11.86 13.59 1.86
C SER A 222 13.14 12.75 1.96
N LYS A 223 13.44 12.18 3.14
CA LYS A 223 14.65 11.41 3.42
C LYS A 223 14.39 9.90 3.49
N VAL A 224 15.42 9.14 3.14
CA VAL A 224 15.53 7.71 3.43
C VAL A 224 16.45 7.53 4.63
N TYR A 225 16.13 6.66 5.57
CA TYR A 225 16.93 6.49 6.79
C TYR A 225 17.63 5.14 6.82
N MET A 226 18.92 5.12 7.15
CA MET A 226 19.69 3.88 7.27
C MET A 226 19.12 2.95 8.36
N ALA A 227 18.55 3.51 9.43
CA ALA A 227 17.88 2.72 10.47
C ALA A 227 16.70 1.92 9.94
N ASP A 228 15.88 2.47 9.03
CA ASP A 228 14.77 1.75 8.41
C ASP A 228 15.30 0.63 7.50
N LEU A 229 16.34 0.91 6.72
CA LEU A 229 16.97 -0.05 5.81
C LEU A 229 17.60 -1.23 6.56
N GLU A 230 18.49 -0.97 7.53
CA GLU A 230 19.12 -2.03 8.33
C GLU A 230 18.09 -2.81 9.19
N SER A 231 17.01 -2.15 9.63
CA SER A 231 15.89 -2.83 10.29
C SER A 231 15.08 -3.70 9.33
N ALA A 232 14.95 -3.32 8.04
CA ALA A 232 14.36 -4.17 7.02
C ALA A 232 15.21 -5.44 6.78
N LEU A 233 16.54 -5.31 6.73
CA LEU A 233 17.46 -6.45 6.63
C LEU A 233 17.34 -7.36 7.85
N HIS A 234 17.35 -6.77 9.06
CA HIS A 234 17.16 -7.52 10.31
C HIS A 234 15.83 -8.29 10.30
N TYR A 235 14.71 -7.62 10.02
CA TYR A 235 13.39 -8.25 10.09
C TYR A 235 13.19 -9.29 8.99
N SER A 236 13.61 -8.98 7.75
CA SER A 236 13.50 -9.92 6.63
C SER A 236 14.28 -11.20 6.88
N LEU A 237 15.51 -11.12 7.40
CA LEU A 237 16.34 -12.29 7.65
C LEU A 237 15.98 -13.02 8.95
N ARG A 238 15.81 -12.30 10.07
CA ARG A 238 15.66 -12.92 11.39
C ARG A 238 14.22 -13.23 11.77
N VAL A 239 13.23 -12.57 11.14
CA VAL A 239 11.81 -12.77 11.43
C VAL A 239 11.11 -13.48 10.27
N GLU A 240 11.13 -12.92 9.06
CA GLU A 240 10.35 -13.49 7.95
C GLU A 240 10.93 -14.82 7.47
N VAL A 241 12.24 -14.88 7.19
CA VAL A 241 12.87 -16.12 6.69
C VAL A 241 12.85 -17.24 7.73
N THR A 242 12.97 -16.93 9.02
CA THR A 242 12.97 -17.94 10.09
C THR A 242 11.58 -18.51 10.39
N ARG A 243 10.49 -17.89 9.92
CA ARG A 243 9.14 -18.48 9.97
C ARG A 243 9.01 -19.72 9.09
N THR A 244 9.81 -19.80 8.02
CA THR A 244 9.83 -20.95 7.14
C THR A 244 10.52 -22.12 7.83
N ARG A 245 9.71 -23.07 8.32
CA ARG A 245 10.19 -24.23 9.10
C ARG A 245 11.19 -25.11 8.35
N VAL A 246 11.16 -25.14 7.02
CA VAL A 246 12.07 -25.91 6.16
C VAL A 246 12.54 -25.04 4.99
N LEU A 247 13.80 -24.60 5.00
CA LEU A 247 14.41 -23.88 3.88
C LEU A 247 14.92 -24.86 2.83
N SER A 248 14.07 -25.16 1.84
CA SER A 248 14.38 -26.05 0.72
C SER A 248 13.69 -25.60 -0.58
N GLY A 249 14.08 -26.18 -1.71
CA GLY A 249 13.52 -25.96 -3.03
C GLY A 249 13.43 -24.47 -3.40
N ALA A 250 12.22 -24.04 -3.75
CA ALA A 250 11.94 -22.66 -4.14
C ALA A 250 12.26 -21.64 -3.02
N ALA A 251 12.04 -21.99 -1.75
CA ALA A 251 12.31 -21.09 -0.63
C ALA A 251 13.81 -20.87 -0.45
N LEU A 252 14.62 -21.94 -0.50
CA LEU A 252 16.08 -21.82 -0.43
C LEU A 252 16.63 -21.05 -1.64
N SER A 253 16.12 -21.31 -2.84
CA SER A 253 16.51 -20.56 -4.04
C SER A 253 16.17 -19.07 -3.91
N ALA A 254 14.98 -18.73 -3.42
CA ALA A 254 14.55 -17.36 -3.21
C ALA A 254 15.45 -16.64 -2.19
N LEU A 255 15.82 -17.32 -1.10
CA LEU A 255 16.74 -16.77 -0.10
C LEU A 255 18.14 -16.52 -0.66
N LYS A 256 18.69 -17.47 -1.44
CA LYS A 256 20.00 -17.31 -2.11
C LYS A 256 20.00 -16.09 -3.03
N CYS A 257 18.97 -15.94 -3.87
CA CYS A 257 18.82 -14.79 -4.75
C CYS A 257 18.68 -13.47 -3.97
N TYR A 258 17.86 -13.46 -2.91
CA TYR A 258 17.65 -12.28 -2.08
C TYR A 258 18.93 -11.79 -1.42
N VAL A 259 19.70 -12.69 -0.78
CA VAL A 259 20.96 -12.29 -0.14
C VAL A 259 22.03 -11.90 -1.17
N ALA A 260 22.12 -12.59 -2.31
CA ALA A 260 23.02 -12.21 -3.38
C ALA A 260 22.71 -10.79 -3.91
N LEU A 261 21.43 -10.45 -4.07
CA LEU A 261 20.99 -9.12 -4.47
C LEU A 261 21.38 -8.05 -3.44
N LEU A 262 21.14 -8.33 -2.15
CA LEU A 262 21.53 -7.43 -1.06
C LEU A 262 23.04 -7.20 -1.03
N ALA A 263 23.84 -8.28 -1.09
CA ALA A 263 25.30 -8.19 -1.09
C ALA A 263 25.85 -7.38 -2.29
N LYS A 264 25.12 -7.37 -3.41
CA LYS A 264 25.51 -6.67 -4.65
C LYS A 264 25.12 -5.20 -4.66
N TYR A 265 23.93 -4.84 -4.19
CA TYR A 265 23.36 -3.50 -4.42
C TYR A 265 23.03 -2.70 -3.15
N PHE A 266 22.96 -3.33 -1.98
CA PHE A 266 22.62 -2.62 -0.74
C PHE A 266 23.72 -1.59 -0.40
N PRO A 267 23.39 -0.31 -0.17
CA PRO A 267 24.37 0.73 0.17
C PRO A 267 24.70 0.72 1.67
N GLY A 268 25.02 -0.46 2.19
CA GLY A 268 25.29 -0.66 3.61
C GLY A 268 26.60 -0.05 4.08
N ARG A 269 26.70 0.18 5.39
CA ARG A 269 27.98 0.48 6.04
C ARG A 269 28.97 -0.67 5.81
N PRO A 270 30.30 -0.44 5.88
CA PRO A 270 31.30 -1.48 5.60
C PRO A 270 31.07 -2.80 6.36
N PHE A 271 30.71 -2.75 7.64
CA PHE A 271 30.42 -3.96 8.43
C PHE A 271 29.18 -4.73 7.94
N VAL A 272 28.14 -4.02 7.51
CA VAL A 272 26.92 -4.62 6.95
C VAL A 272 27.23 -5.28 5.60
N GLN A 273 28.02 -4.62 4.75
CA GLN A 273 28.42 -5.18 3.46
C GLN A 273 29.26 -6.44 3.61
N THR A 274 30.26 -6.43 4.51
CA THR A 274 31.05 -7.63 4.81
C THR A 274 30.17 -8.77 5.32
N TYR A 275 29.19 -8.47 6.17
CA TYR A 275 28.23 -9.46 6.65
C TYR A 275 27.40 -10.07 5.49
N LEU A 276 26.83 -9.23 4.62
CA LEU A 276 26.03 -9.69 3.48
C LEU A 276 26.86 -10.52 2.48
N GLN A 277 28.10 -10.13 2.20
CA GLN A 277 29.02 -10.88 1.34
C GLN A 277 29.41 -12.24 1.94
N GLY A 278 29.67 -12.27 3.24
CA GLY A 278 29.93 -13.52 3.97
C GLY A 278 28.70 -14.44 3.96
N LEU A 279 27.51 -13.90 4.18
CA LEU A 279 26.26 -14.64 4.15
C LEU A 279 25.95 -15.18 2.74
N ASP A 280 26.14 -14.39 1.68
CA ASP A 280 26.01 -14.84 0.29
C ASP A 280 26.98 -16.00 -0.01
N SER A 281 28.25 -15.83 0.34
CA SER A 281 29.28 -16.86 0.16
C SER A 281 28.95 -18.17 0.88
N TRP A 282 28.42 -18.07 2.11
CA TRP A 282 27.98 -19.21 2.89
C TRP A 282 26.76 -19.90 2.26
N LEU A 283 25.73 -19.13 1.88
CA LEU A 283 24.51 -19.63 1.25
C LEU A 283 24.75 -20.31 -0.09
N ARG A 284 25.69 -19.81 -0.90
CA ARG A 284 26.06 -20.44 -2.19
C ARG A 284 26.54 -21.86 -2.02
N ASN A 285 27.28 -22.14 -0.94
CA ASN A 285 27.84 -23.45 -0.64
C ASN A 285 26.86 -24.41 0.05
N TRP A 286 25.67 -23.95 0.45
CA TRP A 286 24.68 -24.79 1.11
C TRP A 286 23.99 -25.74 0.12
N THR A 287 24.10 -27.05 0.37
CA THR A 287 23.39 -28.14 -0.31
C THR A 287 22.30 -28.77 0.57
N GLU A 288 21.16 -29.13 -0.01
CA GLU A 288 20.13 -29.89 0.72
C GLU A 288 20.61 -31.33 1.03
N PRO A 289 20.34 -31.91 2.22
CA PRO A 289 19.49 -31.44 3.30
C PRO A 289 20.32 -31.07 4.56
N ASP A 290 21.18 -30.05 4.50
CA ASP A 290 21.85 -29.59 5.74
C ASP A 290 20.79 -29.06 6.73
N CYS A 291 20.82 -29.61 7.95
CA CYS A 291 19.74 -29.54 8.92
C CYS A 291 19.43 -28.10 9.40
N LEU A 292 18.13 -27.88 9.60
CA LEU A 292 17.43 -26.63 9.94
C LEU A 292 17.86 -25.91 11.23
N THR A 293 18.67 -26.55 12.06
CA THR A 293 19.08 -26.01 13.37
C THR A 293 20.23 -25.00 13.27
N LEU A 294 21.01 -25.00 12.19
CA LEU A 294 22.17 -24.12 12.05
C LEU A 294 21.80 -22.71 11.56
N PHE A 295 20.77 -22.59 10.72
CA PHE A 295 20.51 -21.32 10.03
C PHE A 295 19.90 -20.22 10.90
N PRO A 296 18.87 -20.48 11.75
CA PRO A 296 18.41 -19.50 12.72
C PRO A 296 19.54 -19.07 13.67
N SER A 297 20.38 -20.03 14.07
CA SER A 297 21.55 -19.79 14.93
C SER A 297 22.59 -18.88 14.26
N LEU A 298 22.88 -19.07 12.97
CA LEU A 298 23.78 -18.22 12.19
C LEU A 298 23.25 -16.79 12.04
N LEU A 299 21.96 -16.65 11.75
CA LEU A 299 21.34 -15.33 11.59
C LEU A 299 21.21 -14.59 12.93
N GLN A 300 20.95 -15.30 14.03
CA GLN A 300 20.85 -14.74 15.38
C GLN A 300 22.22 -14.40 15.99
N ALA A 301 23.30 -15.12 15.61
CA ALA A 301 24.65 -14.89 16.13
C ALA A 301 25.37 -13.65 15.53
N SER A 302 24.75 -12.93 14.59
CA SER A 302 25.39 -11.76 13.99
C SER A 302 25.48 -10.59 14.99
N HIS A 303 26.72 -10.10 15.18
CA HIS A 303 27.07 -9.06 16.15
C HIS A 303 26.23 -7.78 15.90
N PRO A 304 25.84 -7.02 16.94
CA PRO A 304 25.07 -5.77 16.81
C PRO A 304 25.68 -4.71 15.87
N ALA A 305 26.97 -4.83 15.58
CA ALA A 305 27.69 -3.98 14.64
C ALA A 305 27.39 -4.29 13.16
N MET A 306 26.83 -5.47 12.87
CA MET A 306 26.50 -5.94 11.51
C MET A 306 25.04 -5.66 11.15
N LEU A 307 24.12 -5.95 12.06
CA LEU A 307 22.70 -5.62 11.97
C LEU A 307 22.21 -5.24 13.36
N PRO A 308 21.20 -4.36 13.46
CA PRO A 308 20.67 -3.97 14.76
C PRO A 308 20.11 -5.17 15.51
N THR A 309 20.12 -5.12 16.85
CA THR A 309 19.56 -6.18 17.69
C THR A 309 18.04 -6.19 17.68
N ASN A 310 17.44 -5.00 17.56
CA ASN A 310 16.00 -4.78 17.47
C ASN A 310 15.69 -3.85 16.31
N VAL A 311 14.49 -3.94 15.75
CA VAL A 311 14.04 -2.99 14.72
C VAL A 311 13.93 -1.57 15.30
N THR A 312 14.37 -0.60 14.51
CA THR A 312 14.27 0.83 14.81
C THR A 312 13.72 1.55 13.58
N TRP A 313 12.47 1.99 13.66
CA TRP A 313 11.82 2.74 12.60
C TRP A 313 12.00 4.24 12.81
N VAL A 314 12.34 4.97 11.75
CA VAL A 314 12.45 6.43 11.74
C VAL A 314 11.49 7.00 10.71
N GLY A 315 11.84 6.93 9.42
CA GLY A 315 10.98 7.33 8.31
C GLY A 315 9.80 6.39 8.13
N CYS A 316 9.92 5.13 8.54
CA CYS A 316 8.84 4.14 8.51
C CYS A 316 8.06 3.98 9.83
N GLN A 317 8.31 4.84 10.83
CA GLN A 317 7.56 4.81 12.09
C GLN A 317 6.09 5.18 11.86
N GLY A 318 5.17 4.30 12.28
CA GLY A 318 3.73 4.56 12.31
C GLY A 318 3.33 5.48 13.46
N SER A 319 2.15 6.08 13.35
CA SER A 319 1.51 6.80 14.45
C SER A 319 1.16 5.87 15.61
N GLU A 320 0.90 4.60 15.31
CA GLU A 320 0.70 3.49 16.25
C GLU A 320 1.56 2.27 15.87
N PRO A 321 1.86 1.36 16.83
CA PRO A 321 2.79 0.25 16.59
C PRO A 321 2.41 -0.72 15.45
N HIS A 322 1.13 -0.84 15.12
CA HIS A 322 0.63 -1.75 14.08
C HIS A 322 0.64 -1.11 12.68
N PHE A 323 0.86 0.20 12.58
CA PHE A 323 0.93 0.91 11.31
C PHE A 323 2.35 0.98 10.74
N ARG A 324 2.43 1.05 9.41
CA ARG A 324 3.68 1.27 8.64
C ARG A 324 4.74 0.21 8.93
N GLY A 325 5.86 0.57 9.59
CA GLY A 325 6.89 -0.37 10.03
C GLY A 325 7.53 -1.18 8.90
N TYR A 326 7.58 -2.50 9.07
CA TYR A 326 8.28 -3.40 8.16
C TYR A 326 7.80 -3.35 6.70
N PRO A 327 6.49 -3.39 6.39
CA PRO A 327 6.01 -3.17 5.03
C PRO A 327 6.52 -1.88 4.38
N CYS A 328 6.58 -0.78 5.13
CA CYS A 328 7.12 0.49 4.63
C CYS A 328 8.61 0.36 4.29
N SER A 329 9.40 -0.23 5.19
CA SER A 329 10.84 -0.33 4.98
C SER A 329 11.21 -1.33 3.89
N LEU A 330 10.41 -2.38 3.69
CA LEU A 330 10.56 -3.33 2.58
C LEU A 330 10.31 -2.68 1.22
N TRP A 331 9.27 -1.85 1.09
CA TRP A 331 9.05 -1.04 -0.12
C TRP A 331 10.23 -0.10 -0.38
N THR A 332 10.66 0.66 0.64
CA THR A 332 11.81 1.56 0.54
C THR A 332 13.08 0.83 0.10
N LEU A 333 13.33 -0.37 0.65
CA LEU A 333 14.46 -1.21 0.28
C LEU A 333 14.41 -1.61 -1.19
N PHE A 334 13.30 -2.14 -1.69
CA PHE A 334 13.24 -2.58 -3.09
C PHE A 334 13.27 -1.42 -4.09
N HIS A 335 12.63 -0.28 -3.80
CA HIS A 335 12.77 0.92 -4.61
C HIS A 335 14.24 1.35 -4.69
N LEU A 336 14.93 1.39 -3.54
CA LEU A 336 16.35 1.70 -3.51
C LEU A 336 17.19 0.70 -4.32
N LEU A 337 16.92 -0.61 -4.19
CA LEU A 337 17.65 -1.62 -4.94
C LEU A 337 17.43 -1.51 -6.46
N THR A 338 16.23 -1.11 -6.93
CA THR A 338 16.01 -0.88 -8.37
C THR A 338 16.89 0.25 -8.92
N LEU A 339 17.07 1.33 -8.15
CA LEU A 339 17.94 2.45 -8.54
C LEU A 339 19.44 2.09 -8.40
N GLN A 340 19.82 1.34 -7.37
CA GLN A 340 21.20 0.86 -7.22
C GLN A 340 21.60 -0.14 -8.32
N ALA A 341 20.63 -0.90 -8.83
CA ALA A 341 20.82 -1.82 -9.95
C ALA A 341 20.63 -1.15 -11.33
N PHE A 342 20.51 0.18 -11.40
CA PHE A 342 20.24 0.87 -12.67
C PHE A 342 21.37 0.72 -13.71
N GLN A 343 22.59 0.36 -13.28
CA GLN A 343 23.72 0.02 -14.16
C GLN A 343 23.79 -1.47 -14.54
N SER A 344 22.96 -2.33 -13.94
CA SER A 344 22.91 -3.78 -14.25
C SER A 344 22.39 -4.00 -15.67
N GLU A 345 22.93 -4.98 -16.39
CA GLU A 345 22.40 -5.38 -17.71
C GLU A 345 21.19 -6.33 -17.61
N LEU A 346 20.70 -6.61 -16.39
CA LEU A 346 19.57 -7.50 -16.11
C LEU A 346 18.39 -6.69 -15.53
N PRO A 347 17.47 -6.16 -16.36
CA PRO A 347 16.35 -5.31 -15.93
C PRO A 347 15.47 -5.94 -14.84
N LEU A 348 15.27 -7.25 -14.92
CA LEU A 348 14.38 -7.99 -14.03
C LEU A 348 15.05 -8.53 -12.76
N GLU A 349 16.36 -8.34 -12.57
CA GLU A 349 17.11 -8.94 -11.46
C GLU A 349 16.51 -8.60 -10.10
N VAL A 350 16.20 -7.31 -9.86
CA VAL A 350 15.60 -6.83 -8.61
C VAL A 350 14.13 -7.27 -8.51
N LEU A 351 13.33 -7.04 -9.55
CA LEU A 351 11.89 -7.32 -9.53
C LEU A 351 11.58 -8.82 -9.36
N SER A 352 12.32 -9.68 -10.07
CA SER A 352 12.16 -11.14 -9.95
C SER A 352 12.56 -11.63 -8.57
N THR A 353 13.64 -11.07 -8.01
CA THR A 353 14.07 -11.38 -6.64
C THR A 353 13.04 -10.93 -5.61
N MET A 354 12.47 -9.73 -5.78
CA MET A 354 11.36 -9.23 -4.95
C MET A 354 10.16 -10.16 -5.03
N ARG A 355 9.73 -10.55 -6.23
CA ARG A 355 8.61 -11.48 -6.43
C ARG A 355 8.84 -12.81 -5.72
N CYS A 356 10.02 -13.40 -5.88
CA CYS A 356 10.39 -14.64 -5.21
C CYS A 356 10.42 -14.47 -3.68
N TYR A 357 10.97 -13.37 -3.18
CA TYR A 357 11.00 -13.08 -1.75
C TYR A 357 9.58 -12.95 -1.18
N VAL A 358 8.73 -12.12 -1.82
CA VAL A 358 7.35 -11.88 -1.38
C VAL A 358 6.55 -13.17 -1.37
N ARG A 359 6.66 -14.00 -2.42
CA ARG A 359 5.95 -15.27 -2.52
C ARG A 359 6.34 -16.28 -1.45
N ASN A 360 7.60 -16.31 -1.01
CA ASN A 360 8.10 -17.36 -0.11
C ASN A 360 8.21 -16.93 1.35
N PHE A 361 8.33 -15.63 1.64
CA PHE A 361 8.70 -15.16 2.98
C PHE A 361 7.81 -14.03 3.52
N PHE A 362 7.14 -13.24 2.69
CA PHE A 362 6.40 -12.08 3.20
C PHE A 362 5.17 -12.51 4.01
N GLY A 363 5.08 -12.01 5.25
CA GLY A 363 4.14 -12.52 6.24
C GLY A 363 2.67 -12.30 5.91
N CYS A 364 2.35 -11.17 5.28
CA CYS A 364 0.98 -10.84 4.88
C CYS A 364 0.59 -11.59 3.60
N GLN A 365 -0.16 -12.68 3.74
CA GLN A 365 -0.55 -13.53 2.61
C GLN A 365 -1.44 -12.81 1.60
N GLU A 366 -2.41 -12.03 2.07
CA GLU A 366 -3.27 -11.22 1.19
C GLU A 366 -2.46 -10.19 0.41
N CYS A 367 -1.52 -9.51 1.07
CA CYS A 367 -0.62 -8.56 0.42
C CYS A 367 0.25 -9.25 -0.64
N ALA A 368 0.78 -10.44 -0.33
CA ALA A 368 1.59 -11.24 -1.24
C ALA A 368 0.79 -11.71 -2.47
N GLN A 369 -0.47 -12.11 -2.28
CA GLN A 369 -1.37 -12.49 -3.38
C GLN A 369 -1.66 -11.31 -4.31
N HIS A 370 -1.94 -10.13 -3.76
CA HIS A 370 -2.12 -8.91 -4.56
C HIS A 370 -0.85 -8.53 -5.33
N PHE A 371 0.33 -8.63 -4.71
CA PHE A 371 1.60 -8.37 -5.39
C PHE A 371 1.87 -9.38 -6.51
N GLU A 372 1.63 -10.67 -6.25
CA GLU A 372 1.81 -11.73 -7.25
C GLU A 372 0.86 -11.57 -8.43
N ALA A 373 -0.38 -11.12 -8.20
CA ALA A 373 -1.34 -10.85 -9.28
C ALA A 373 -0.83 -9.73 -10.21
N MET A 374 -0.37 -8.60 -9.64
CA MET A 374 0.24 -7.52 -10.42
C MET A 374 1.50 -8.00 -11.16
N ALA A 375 2.35 -8.77 -10.48
CA ALA A 375 3.57 -9.31 -11.07
C ALA A 375 3.29 -10.28 -12.23
N ALA A 376 2.27 -11.13 -12.11
CA ALA A 376 1.87 -12.07 -13.16
C ALA A 376 1.23 -11.38 -14.37
N GLU A 377 0.62 -10.20 -14.20
CA GLU A 377 -0.03 -9.45 -15.27
C GLU A 377 0.96 -8.74 -16.20
N SER A 378 2.06 -8.20 -15.66
CA SER A 378 2.88 -7.25 -16.43
C SER A 378 4.38 -7.26 -16.15
N MET A 379 4.90 -7.94 -15.12
CA MET A 379 6.33 -7.86 -14.78
C MET A 379 7.22 -8.47 -15.87
N ASP A 380 6.75 -9.50 -16.57
CA ASP A 380 7.46 -10.17 -17.68
C ASP A 380 7.63 -9.27 -18.92
N LYS A 381 6.85 -8.19 -19.02
CA LYS A 381 6.91 -7.23 -20.13
C LYS A 381 8.01 -6.18 -19.95
N VAL A 382 8.61 -6.07 -18.78
CA VAL A 382 9.66 -5.09 -18.48
C VAL A 382 10.96 -5.49 -19.20
N GLN A 383 11.40 -4.67 -20.16
CA GLN A 383 12.61 -4.88 -20.96
C GLN A 383 13.73 -3.90 -20.57
N GLY A 384 13.38 -2.77 -19.96
CA GLY A 384 14.31 -1.70 -19.63
C GLY A 384 14.60 -1.53 -18.14
N ARG A 385 15.75 -0.94 -17.82
CA ARG A 385 16.17 -0.59 -16.44
C ARG A 385 15.29 0.51 -15.86
N GLN A 386 15.04 1.54 -16.67
CA GLN A 386 14.08 2.59 -16.38
C GLN A 386 12.66 2.04 -16.26
N GLU A 387 12.27 1.10 -17.12
CA GLU A 387 10.97 0.44 -17.03
C GLU A 387 10.82 -0.36 -15.72
N ALA A 388 11.89 -1.00 -15.22
CA ALA A 388 11.84 -1.72 -13.95
C ALA A 388 11.62 -0.79 -12.75
N VAL A 389 12.26 0.38 -12.75
CA VAL A 389 12.05 1.44 -11.75
C VAL A 389 10.60 1.93 -11.82
N PHE A 390 10.11 2.25 -13.02
CA PHE A 390 8.73 2.71 -13.19
C PHE A 390 7.70 1.64 -12.87
N TRP A 391 7.94 0.38 -13.21
CA TRP A 391 7.05 -0.73 -12.89
C TRP A 391 6.84 -0.80 -11.38
N LEU A 392 7.92 -0.78 -10.59
CA LEU A 392 7.78 -0.84 -9.13
C LEU A 392 7.08 0.40 -8.57
N TRP A 393 7.41 1.59 -9.08
CA TRP A 393 6.82 2.85 -8.67
C TRP A 393 5.32 2.94 -8.98
N SER A 394 4.91 2.62 -10.21
CA SER A 394 3.52 2.71 -10.64
C SER A 394 2.64 1.70 -9.89
N HIS A 395 3.09 0.45 -9.75
CA HIS A 395 2.33 -0.57 -9.03
C HIS A 395 2.28 -0.30 -7.51
N HIS A 396 3.31 0.34 -6.93
CA HIS A 396 3.21 0.82 -5.55
C HIS A 396 2.14 1.92 -5.43
N ASN A 397 2.00 2.79 -6.43
CA ASN A 397 0.93 3.78 -6.48
C ASN A 397 -0.47 3.18 -6.69
N GLU A 398 -0.58 2.06 -7.41
CA GLU A 398 -1.83 1.29 -7.48
C GLU A 398 -2.21 0.71 -6.11
N VAL A 399 -1.22 0.19 -5.36
CA VAL A 399 -1.42 -0.26 -3.98
C VAL A 399 -1.85 0.90 -3.08
N ASN A 400 -1.24 2.09 -3.22
CA ASN A 400 -1.67 3.28 -2.49
C ASN A 400 -3.12 3.63 -2.80
N ALA A 401 -3.53 3.62 -4.06
CA ALA A 401 -4.91 3.89 -4.45
C ALA A 401 -5.91 2.86 -3.89
N ARG A 402 -5.52 1.59 -3.81
CA ARG A 402 -6.34 0.52 -3.23
C ARG A 402 -6.48 0.64 -1.72
N LEU A 403 -5.40 1.00 -1.01
CA LEU A 403 -5.38 1.07 0.45
C LEU A 403 -5.86 2.41 1.02
N ALA A 404 -6.04 3.43 0.19
CA ALA A 404 -6.53 4.74 0.60
C ALA A 404 -7.91 4.63 1.27
N GLY A 405 -8.04 5.13 2.50
CA GLY A 405 -9.26 5.06 3.30
C GLY A 405 -9.58 3.68 3.90
N SER A 406 -8.67 2.71 3.84
CA SER A 406 -8.86 1.40 4.48
C SER A 406 -8.49 1.42 5.97
N ASP A 407 -8.94 0.43 6.72
CA ASP A 407 -8.68 0.27 8.17
C ASP A 407 -7.20 0.08 8.51
N THR A 408 -6.40 -0.25 7.49
CA THR A 408 -4.94 -0.43 7.61
C THR A 408 -4.15 0.83 7.26
N GLU A 409 -4.83 1.90 6.84
CA GLU A 409 -4.22 3.20 6.57
C GLU A 409 -3.91 3.93 7.87
N ASP A 410 -2.66 4.37 8.02
CA ASP A 410 -2.25 5.20 9.14
C ASP A 410 -2.86 6.61 8.99
N PRO A 411 -3.69 7.10 9.94
CA PRO A 411 -4.35 8.40 9.81
C PRO A 411 -3.38 9.59 9.69
N LYS A 412 -2.14 9.45 10.18
CA LYS A 412 -1.11 10.50 10.05
C LYS A 412 -0.28 10.38 8.76
N PHE A 413 -0.43 9.28 8.02
CA PHE A 413 0.28 9.02 6.78
C PHE A 413 -0.68 8.45 5.72
N PRO A 414 -1.65 9.26 5.26
CA PRO A 414 -2.63 8.84 4.27
C PRO A 414 -1.96 8.39 2.97
N LYS A 415 -2.55 7.40 2.32
CA LYS A 415 -2.14 6.88 1.02
C LYS A 415 -2.48 7.89 -0.05
N LEU A 416 -1.45 8.27 -0.79
CA LEU A 416 -1.53 9.23 -1.87
C LEU A 416 -0.82 8.66 -3.09
N GLN A 417 -1.17 9.19 -4.25
CA GLN A 417 -0.31 9.06 -5.42
C GLN A 417 1.01 9.78 -5.10
N TRP A 418 2.12 9.04 -5.16
CA TRP A 418 3.45 9.46 -4.71
C TRP A 418 4.42 9.61 -5.90
N PRO A 419 5.29 10.63 -5.95
CA PRO A 419 5.43 11.69 -4.95
C PRO A 419 4.23 12.64 -4.92
N PRO A 420 3.91 13.21 -3.75
CA PRO A 420 2.92 14.26 -3.67
C PRO A 420 3.44 15.60 -4.25
N PRO A 421 2.53 16.52 -4.59
CA PRO A 421 2.87 17.83 -5.15
C PRO A 421 3.84 18.71 -4.35
N ASP A 422 3.89 18.61 -3.03
CA ASP A 422 4.85 19.36 -2.20
C ASP A 422 6.26 18.76 -2.20
N MET A 423 6.38 17.47 -2.55
CA MET A 423 7.64 16.74 -2.59
C MET A 423 8.27 16.80 -3.98
N CYS A 424 7.46 16.73 -5.04
CA CYS A 424 7.93 16.92 -6.41
C CYS A 424 6.89 17.65 -7.28
N PRO A 425 6.78 18.99 -7.20
CA PRO A 425 5.82 19.73 -8.01
C PRO A 425 6.00 19.49 -9.52
N LEU A 426 7.25 19.35 -9.97
CA LEU A 426 7.60 19.13 -11.37
C LEU A 426 7.24 17.73 -11.88
N CYS A 427 6.95 16.77 -11.00
CA CYS A 427 6.51 15.43 -11.37
C CYS A 427 5.05 15.41 -11.87
N HIS A 428 4.28 16.47 -11.61
CA HIS A 428 2.87 16.55 -11.95
C HIS A 428 2.66 17.51 -13.12
N LYS A 429 1.87 17.06 -14.08
CA LYS A 429 1.34 17.88 -15.17
C LYS A 429 -0.15 17.62 -15.34
N GLU A 430 -0.78 18.47 -16.15
CA GLU A 430 -2.17 18.28 -16.56
C GLU A 430 -2.20 18.07 -18.07
N GLU A 431 -2.82 16.96 -18.50
CA GLU A 431 -3.04 16.65 -19.90
C GLU A 431 -4.53 16.49 -20.15
N SER A 432 -5.09 17.35 -21.02
CA SER A 432 -6.53 17.33 -21.34
C SER A 432 -7.44 17.37 -20.10
N GLY A 433 -7.10 18.17 -19.09
CA GLY A 433 -7.89 18.33 -17.86
C GLY A 433 -7.79 17.17 -16.86
N LEU A 434 -6.85 16.25 -17.06
CA LEU A 434 -6.57 15.12 -16.17
C LEU A 434 -5.15 15.23 -15.61
N HIS A 435 -4.97 14.77 -14.37
CA HIS A 435 -3.63 14.63 -13.81
C HIS A 435 -2.84 13.59 -14.60
N ALA A 436 -1.61 13.94 -14.95
CA ALA A 436 -0.64 13.06 -15.58
C ALA A 436 0.74 13.24 -14.92
N TRP A 437 1.59 12.24 -15.07
CA TRP A 437 2.95 12.24 -14.56
C TRP A 437 3.92 12.74 -15.64
N ASP A 438 4.78 13.70 -15.29
CA ASP A 438 5.97 14.01 -16.09
C ASP A 438 7.03 12.95 -15.81
N GLU A 439 7.03 11.87 -16.60
CA GLU A 439 7.93 10.73 -16.39
C GLU A 439 9.41 11.13 -16.30
N PRO A 440 9.96 12.03 -17.16
CA PRO A 440 11.33 12.51 -16.98
C PRO A 440 11.59 13.17 -15.62
N ALA A 441 10.66 13.98 -15.11
CA ALA A 441 10.78 14.58 -13.79
C ALA A 441 10.63 13.55 -12.66
N VAL A 442 9.72 12.57 -12.79
CA VAL A 442 9.57 11.46 -11.85
C VAL A 442 10.86 10.65 -11.76
N LEU A 443 11.47 10.29 -12.89
CA LEU A 443 12.73 9.53 -12.88
C LEU A 443 13.83 10.28 -12.14
N ARG A 444 14.05 11.57 -12.45
CA ARG A 444 15.04 12.40 -11.75
C ARG A 444 14.76 12.49 -10.24
N PHE A 445 13.49 12.56 -9.88
CA PHE A 445 13.08 12.56 -8.48
C PHE A 445 13.37 11.23 -7.79
N LEU A 446 13.06 10.08 -8.42
CA LEU A 446 13.35 8.74 -7.89
C LEU A 446 14.85 8.51 -7.73
N GLU A 447 15.65 8.90 -8.73
CA GLU A 447 17.11 8.85 -8.68
C GLU A 447 17.66 9.67 -7.50
N ALA A 448 17.16 10.89 -7.30
CA ALA A 448 17.57 11.74 -6.19
C ALA A 448 17.13 11.17 -4.83
N HIS A 449 15.86 10.77 -4.71
CA HIS A 449 15.25 10.34 -3.46
C HIS A 449 15.86 9.03 -2.93
N PHE A 450 16.13 8.07 -3.81
CA PHE A 450 16.72 6.77 -3.47
C PHE A 450 18.24 6.72 -3.69
N SER A 451 18.89 7.88 -3.90
CA SER A 451 20.36 7.93 -3.99
C SER A 451 21.03 7.68 -2.64
N PRO A 452 22.26 7.13 -2.62
CA PRO A 452 23.07 7.06 -1.40
C PRO A 452 23.25 8.41 -0.70
N GLY A 453 23.27 9.52 -1.46
CA GLY A 453 23.39 10.87 -0.92
C GLY A 453 22.16 11.39 -0.17
N ASN A 454 21.00 10.76 -0.36
CA ASN A 454 19.77 11.10 0.36
C ASN A 454 19.49 10.19 1.57
N ILE A 455 20.38 9.22 1.84
CA ILE A 455 20.27 8.35 3.01
C ILE A 455 20.83 9.07 4.25
N ASP A 456 19.99 9.30 5.25
CA ASP A 456 20.39 9.84 6.55
C ASP A 456 20.99 8.73 7.43
N PRO A 457 22.27 8.83 7.82
CA PRO A 457 22.95 7.84 8.64
C PRO A 457 22.76 8.06 10.16
N ALA A 458 22.30 9.23 10.59
CA ALA A 458 22.41 9.72 11.97
C ALA A 458 21.15 9.47 12.82
N ALA A 459 20.00 9.17 12.20
CA ALA A 459 18.79 8.89 12.94
C ALA A 459 18.75 7.43 13.42
N GLY A 460 18.90 7.22 14.74
CA GLY A 460 18.66 5.91 15.39
C GLY A 460 19.90 5.22 15.96
N TYR A 461 21.11 5.64 15.58
CA TYR A 461 22.35 5.12 16.17
C TYR A 461 22.90 6.11 17.21
N SER A 462 22.79 5.77 18.49
CA SER A 462 23.65 6.39 19.50
C SER A 462 25.09 6.03 19.15
N LEU A 463 25.95 7.02 18.96
CA LEU A 463 27.36 6.86 18.60
C LEU A 463 28.07 6.02 19.68
N ILE A 464 28.16 4.71 19.50
CA ILE A 464 29.10 3.89 20.25
C ILE A 464 30.24 3.53 19.30
N ALA A 465 31.38 4.17 19.52
CA ALA A 465 32.64 3.81 18.89
C ALA A 465 33.08 2.44 19.42
N PHE A 466 33.25 1.45 18.55
CA PHE A 466 33.84 0.17 18.92
C PHE A 466 34.91 -0.27 17.93
N ALA A 467 35.99 -0.81 18.51
CA ALA A 467 37.17 -1.31 17.86
C ALA A 467 36.91 -2.65 17.12
N PRO A 468 37.71 -2.99 16.09
CA PRO A 468 37.49 -4.19 15.29
C PRO A 468 37.88 -5.47 16.06
N GLY A 469 36.90 -6.33 16.33
CA GLY A 469 37.11 -7.73 16.71
C GLY A 469 36.90 -8.65 15.50
N ALA A 470 37.75 -9.68 15.36
CA ALA A 470 37.73 -10.61 14.24
C ALA A 470 36.42 -11.43 14.18
N ILE A 471 35.93 -11.64 12.95
CA ILE A 471 34.70 -12.37 12.63
C ILE A 471 35.05 -13.85 12.43
N GLU A 472 34.37 -14.75 13.12
CA GLU A 472 34.38 -16.19 12.82
C GLU A 472 32.99 -16.59 12.30
N PHE A 473 32.91 -16.94 11.02
CA PHE A 473 31.82 -17.77 10.51
C PHE A 473 32.12 -19.23 10.92
N PRO A 474 31.13 -20.07 11.25
CA PRO A 474 31.37 -21.50 11.34
C PRO A 474 31.98 -21.96 10.00
N GLY A 475 33.06 -22.74 10.07
CA GLY A 475 33.78 -23.25 8.90
C GLY A 475 32.85 -23.99 7.92
N LYS A 476 33.37 -24.29 6.72
CA LYS A 476 32.66 -24.95 5.60
C LYS A 476 31.55 -25.92 6.07
N PRO A 477 30.37 -25.93 5.42
CA PRO A 477 29.31 -26.87 5.76
C PRO A 477 29.87 -28.31 5.80
N PRO A 478 29.50 -29.11 6.81
CA PRO A 478 30.11 -30.42 7.01
C PRO A 478 29.81 -31.33 5.81
N HIS A 479 30.87 -31.89 5.22
CA HIS A 479 30.73 -32.92 4.18
C HIS A 479 30.12 -34.21 4.76
N PRO A 480 29.31 -34.95 3.99
CA PRO A 480 28.92 -36.29 4.38
C PRO A 480 30.15 -37.22 4.41
N PRO A 481 30.23 -38.17 5.36
CA PRO A 481 31.35 -39.11 5.42
C PRO A 481 31.34 -40.03 4.19
N PRO A 482 32.51 -40.43 3.66
CA PRO A 482 32.59 -41.30 2.49
C PRO A 482 32.02 -42.69 2.81
N GLY A 483 31.11 -43.16 1.95
CA GLY A 483 30.53 -44.49 2.02
C GLY A 483 31.60 -45.58 1.93
N ARG A 484 31.62 -46.48 2.91
CA ARG A 484 32.51 -47.65 2.94
C ARG A 484 31.82 -48.80 2.19
N GLN A 485 32.52 -49.34 1.19
CA GLN A 485 32.12 -50.54 0.43
C GLN A 485 32.03 -51.77 1.34
N ASP A 486 31.06 -52.63 1.01
CA ASP A 486 30.68 -53.88 1.68
C ASP A 486 31.81 -54.91 1.80
N LEU A 487 31.86 -55.62 2.94
CA LEU A 487 32.25 -57.04 3.04
C LEU A 487 31.53 -57.70 4.24
N LEU A 488 30.87 -58.83 3.98
CA LEU A 488 30.04 -59.68 4.87
C LEU A 488 30.85 -60.47 5.95
N PRO A 489 30.19 -61.09 6.96
CA PRO A 489 30.69 -61.23 8.34
C PRO A 489 31.13 -62.64 8.77
N SER A 490 31.74 -62.75 9.96
CA SER A 490 31.76 -63.95 10.82
C SER A 490 32.08 -63.58 12.29
N PRO A 491 31.68 -64.42 13.28
CA PRO A 491 31.13 -63.95 14.56
C PRO A 491 32.10 -64.04 15.75
N GLY A 492 31.91 -63.19 16.76
CA GLY A 492 32.59 -63.35 18.04
C GLY A 492 32.43 -62.19 19.03
N THR A 493 31.61 -62.47 20.05
CA THR A 493 31.76 -62.04 21.46
C THR A 493 31.38 -60.60 21.87
N GLU A 494 30.56 -60.58 22.92
CA GLU A 494 30.02 -59.46 23.70
C GLU A 494 31.09 -58.47 24.19
N GLN A 495 30.78 -57.16 24.12
CA GLN A 495 30.65 -56.32 25.32
C GLN A 495 30.11 -54.93 24.98
N SER A 496 29.16 -54.52 25.81
CA SER A 496 28.44 -53.25 25.83
C SER A 496 29.32 -52.06 26.20
N VAL A 497 29.26 -50.96 25.43
CA VAL A 497 29.24 -49.59 25.98
C VAL A 497 28.33 -48.72 25.12
N ALA A 498 27.36 -48.09 25.75
CA ALA A 498 26.40 -47.18 25.16
C ALA A 498 27.06 -45.86 24.71
N ALA A 499 26.74 -45.41 23.51
CA ALA A 499 26.81 -44.01 23.11
C ALA A 499 25.50 -43.67 22.39
N VAL A 500 24.62 -42.98 23.11
CA VAL A 500 23.37 -42.42 22.60
C VAL A 500 23.73 -41.18 21.78
N GLY A 501 23.59 -41.27 20.46
CA GLY A 501 23.43 -40.11 19.58
C GLY A 501 21.95 -40.00 19.17
N PRO A 502 21.31 -38.83 19.17
CA PRO A 502 19.92 -38.73 18.79
C PRO A 502 19.79 -38.90 17.28
N ALA A 503 19.21 -40.03 16.87
CA ALA A 503 18.82 -40.32 15.49
C ALA A 503 17.46 -39.66 15.17
N CYS A 504 17.40 -38.90 14.08
CA CYS A 504 16.17 -38.45 13.47
C CYS A 504 15.45 -39.65 12.82
N THR A 505 14.44 -40.22 13.49
CA THR A 505 13.47 -41.12 12.83
C THR A 505 12.06 -40.79 13.30
N GLY A 506 11.27 -40.20 12.41
CA GLY A 506 9.82 -40.07 12.54
C GLY A 506 9.17 -41.02 11.57
N SER A 507 8.77 -42.19 12.06
CA SER A 507 8.06 -43.21 11.30
C SER A 507 6.61 -42.80 11.05
N ILE A 508 6.17 -42.94 9.79
CA ILE A 508 4.75 -43.00 9.39
C ILE A 508 4.28 -44.44 9.60
N PRO A 509 3.14 -44.71 10.26
CA PRO A 509 2.49 -46.01 10.13
C PRO A 509 1.36 -45.92 9.09
N GLY A 510 1.58 -46.57 7.95
CA GLY A 510 0.51 -47.08 7.11
C GLY A 510 0.39 -48.59 7.34
N ALA A 511 -0.78 -49.07 7.75
CA ALA A 511 -1.12 -50.48 7.69
C ALA A 511 -2.59 -50.64 7.28
N ILE A 512 -2.76 -51.33 6.15
CA ILE A 512 -4.02 -51.80 5.58
C ILE A 512 -4.53 -52.98 6.41
N GLY A 513 -5.83 -53.01 6.73
CA GLY A 513 -6.43 -54.14 7.42
C GLY A 513 -7.97 -54.15 7.49
N LYS A 514 -8.57 -54.85 6.52
CA LYS A 514 -9.87 -55.55 6.54
C LYS A 514 -11.19 -54.76 6.56
N TRP A 515 -12.02 -55.15 5.59
CA TRP A 515 -13.42 -54.82 5.40
C TRP A 515 -14.31 -55.45 6.48
N GLY A 516 -15.25 -54.66 7.00
CA GLY A 516 -16.40 -55.12 7.77
C GLY A 516 -17.46 -54.01 7.81
N ARG A 517 -18.64 -54.26 7.21
CA ARG A 517 -19.83 -53.41 7.35
C ARG A 517 -20.25 -53.37 8.82
N VAL A 518 -20.79 -52.24 9.30
CA VAL A 518 -22.13 -52.11 9.92
C VAL A 518 -22.37 -50.66 10.38
N SER A 519 -23.53 -50.17 9.92
CA SER A 519 -24.47 -49.17 10.42
C SER A 519 -24.06 -47.98 11.29
N VAL A 520 -24.53 -46.83 10.80
CA VAL A 520 -24.76 -45.54 11.48
C VAL A 520 -25.73 -45.71 12.64
N GLY A 521 -25.38 -45.15 13.80
CA GLY A 521 -26.26 -44.96 14.96
C GLY A 521 -25.89 -43.67 15.68
N ALA A 522 -26.83 -42.72 15.68
CA ALA A 522 -26.74 -41.44 16.37
C ALA A 522 -26.79 -41.61 17.89
N ALA A 523 -26.09 -40.75 18.63
CA ALA A 523 -26.42 -40.46 20.02
C ALA A 523 -25.94 -39.05 20.42
N LEU A 524 -26.92 -38.24 20.82
CA LEU A 524 -26.81 -36.98 21.54
C LEU A 524 -26.23 -37.22 22.94
N GLY A 525 -25.45 -36.26 23.44
CA GLY A 525 -25.03 -36.21 24.85
C GLY A 525 -24.61 -34.79 25.25
N GLN A 526 -25.41 -34.17 26.10
CA GLN A 526 -25.20 -32.87 26.75
C GLN A 526 -24.31 -32.97 28.00
N GLY A 527 -23.72 -31.83 28.39
CA GLY A 527 -23.17 -31.53 29.73
C GLY A 527 -21.68 -31.80 29.88
N GLU A 528 -20.84 -30.99 30.50
CA GLU A 528 -21.01 -29.82 31.37
C GLU A 528 -19.72 -28.98 31.37
N LEU A 529 -19.87 -27.72 31.78
CA LEU A 529 -18.83 -26.70 31.95
C LEU A 529 -17.77 -27.08 32.99
N PHE A 530 -16.50 -26.79 32.65
CA PHE A 530 -15.53 -26.26 33.61
C PHE A 530 -14.79 -25.07 32.97
N SER A 531 -14.93 -23.91 33.62
CA SER A 531 -14.26 -22.65 33.29
C SER A 531 -13.05 -22.48 34.21
N LEU A 532 -11.86 -22.30 33.62
CA LEU A 532 -10.70 -21.66 34.24
C LEU A 532 -10.13 -20.65 33.24
N GLY A 533 -10.08 -19.39 33.66
CA GLY A 533 -9.91 -18.22 32.80
C GLY A 533 -8.47 -17.81 32.44
N GLY A 534 -8.40 -16.89 31.48
CA GLY A 534 -7.22 -16.12 31.06
C GLY A 534 -7.29 -15.75 29.58
N PRO A 535 -7.12 -14.48 29.16
CA PRO A 535 -7.82 -13.93 28.00
C PRO A 535 -7.06 -14.14 26.68
N SER A 536 -7.72 -14.79 25.72
CA SER A 536 -7.42 -14.64 24.29
C SER A 536 -8.73 -14.32 23.56
N TRP A 537 -8.90 -13.07 23.14
CA TRP A 537 -9.97 -12.69 22.22
C TRP A 537 -9.32 -12.16 20.96
N ILE A 538 -9.05 -13.07 20.01
CA ILE A 538 -9.04 -12.74 18.58
C ILE A 538 -10.43 -13.19 18.12
N GLN A 539 -11.35 -12.24 18.04
CA GLN A 539 -12.69 -12.47 17.56
C GLN A 539 -12.63 -12.57 16.03
N TRP A 540 -12.70 -13.80 15.54
CA TRP A 540 -13.12 -14.11 14.19
C TRP A 540 -14.61 -13.79 14.09
N ASP A 541 -14.99 -12.82 13.27
CA ASP A 541 -16.30 -12.77 12.63
C ASP A 541 -16.23 -11.85 11.39
N GLN A 542 -16.86 -12.32 10.31
CA GLN A 542 -17.06 -11.69 8.99
C GLN A 542 -16.03 -11.96 7.88
N VAL A 543 -15.94 -13.25 7.53
CA VAL A 543 -15.85 -13.67 6.13
C VAL A 543 -17.27 -13.63 5.55
N ILE A 544 -17.55 -12.79 4.55
CA ILE A 544 -18.53 -13.04 3.47
C ILE A 544 -18.48 -11.92 2.40
N LEU A 545 -18.18 -12.36 1.18
CA LEU A 545 -18.44 -11.79 -0.16
C LEU A 545 -18.00 -10.35 -0.50
N HIS A 546 -16.91 -10.26 -1.26
CA HIS A 546 -16.86 -9.37 -2.44
C HIS A 546 -16.12 -10.07 -3.60
N LEU A 547 -16.90 -10.82 -4.38
CA LEU A 547 -16.66 -11.01 -5.81
C LEU A 547 -17.66 -10.09 -6.52
N LEU A 548 -17.15 -9.03 -7.14
CA LEU A 548 -17.60 -8.38 -8.39
C LEU A 548 -16.74 -7.14 -8.64
#